data_AF-A0A7Y1Y9Y8-F1
#
_entry.id   AF-A0A7Y1Y9Y8-F1
#
_cell.length_a   1.000
_cell.length_b   1.000
_cell.length_c   1.000
_cell.angle_alpha   90.00
_cell.angle_beta   90.00
_cell.angle_gamma   90.00
#
_symmetry.space_group_name_H-M   'P 1'
#
loop_
_entity.id
_entity.type
_entity.pdbx_description
1 polymer ?
#
loop_
_entity_poly.entity_id
_entity_poly.type
_entity_poly.pdbx_seq_one_letter_code
_entity_poly.pdbx_strand_id
1 'polypeptide(L)'
;MPTKFEASQPHCNRRWSRRLLRSALGFVLLVPLLSGIALTSAEASSTRPIVLPIESEALDNVSWTDTFGAGRSGGRRHRGVDMLGQRMVPLLAAVDGVVARIGNNRLSGNHLRIEDSDGWTYHYIHINNDSPGTDDGRNLPEHAFAPGIEPGVLVEAGQTIAYMGDSGNAEWVAPMLHFEIRRPDGTAINPTASVDAAKARIKNESLIRSGPYPSGSELITDILTTFRGTPNNPEARSEVASRIATEGIVASIEHEVRPDSRLASINRLYSAVFRRPPDYNGLKYWTETGANGLTVAQIADFFLQSSEYEQEIGSQPFTEFIEDLYQQVFGRPADPDGSAYWLDLLENQAVSRGDIVALFADSTEFQNLTRHRSEIVGLTALLEDRQATQDEIESWTLQRQNHTFDVMAKTTFGL
;
A
#
# COMPACT_ATOMS: atom_id res chain seq x y z
N MET A 1 -29.40 -70.62 -37.19
CA MET A 1 -29.40 -69.17 -36.89
C MET A 1 -29.74 -68.96 -35.42
N PRO A 2 -28.75 -68.88 -34.52
CA PRO A 2 -28.87 -68.29 -33.18
C PRO A 2 -28.12 -66.93 -33.16
N THR A 3 -28.32 -65.98 -32.25
CA THR A 3 -28.00 -65.97 -30.80
C THR A 3 -28.70 -64.76 -30.15
N LYS A 4 -29.47 -64.87 -29.06
CA LYS A 4 -29.10 -65.09 -27.64
C LYS A 4 -28.38 -63.88 -27.01
N PHE A 5 -29.02 -63.20 -26.04
CA PHE A 5 -28.76 -63.20 -24.57
C PHE A 5 -28.20 -61.81 -24.17
N GLU A 6 -28.41 -61.18 -23.01
CA GLU A 6 -28.89 -61.51 -21.65
C GLU A 6 -29.12 -60.13 -20.96
N ALA A 7 -30.24 -59.83 -20.27
CA ALA A 7 -30.42 -59.86 -18.81
C ALA A 7 -29.21 -59.33 -17.99
N SER A 8 -29.35 -58.46 -16.97
CA SER A 8 -30.14 -58.67 -15.75
C SER A 8 -29.85 -57.55 -14.73
N GLN A 9 -30.81 -57.22 -13.85
CA GLN A 9 -30.59 -57.07 -12.40
C GLN A 9 -31.91 -57.43 -11.68
N PRO A 10 -31.86 -57.97 -10.44
CA PRO A 10 -32.90 -58.87 -9.93
C PRO A 10 -33.93 -58.23 -9.00
N HIS A 11 -35.07 -58.93 -8.90
CA HIS A 11 -36.03 -58.85 -7.81
C HIS A 11 -35.50 -59.51 -6.53
N CYS A 12 -35.90 -59.00 -5.36
CA CYS A 12 -36.32 -59.88 -4.27
C CYS A 12 -37.44 -59.25 -3.47
N ASN A 13 -38.46 -60.06 -3.20
CA ASN A 13 -39.77 -59.72 -2.66
C ASN A 13 -40.13 -60.86 -1.68
N ARG A 14 -40.50 -60.56 -0.42
CA ARG A 14 -41.43 -61.33 0.46
C ARG A 14 -41.41 -60.73 1.88
N ARG A 15 -42.50 -60.03 2.27
CA ARG A 15 -43.67 -60.51 3.04
C ARG A 15 -43.31 -61.07 4.43
N TRP A 16 -43.83 -60.48 5.52
CA TRP A 16 -44.54 -61.18 6.61
C TRP A 16 -45.43 -60.21 7.43
N SER A 17 -46.73 -60.55 7.45
CA SER A 17 -47.77 -60.40 8.49
C SER A 17 -48.11 -59.08 9.23
N ARG A 18 -49.39 -58.72 9.04
CA ARG A 18 -50.35 -57.99 9.88
C ARG A 18 -50.10 -58.01 11.40
N ARG A 19 -50.35 -56.87 12.08
CA ARG A 19 -51.30 -56.72 13.23
C ARG A 19 -51.42 -55.26 13.75
N LEU A 20 -52.66 -54.78 13.70
CA LEU A 20 -53.44 -54.02 14.71
C LEU A 20 -53.01 -52.61 15.20
N LEU A 21 -54.00 -51.71 15.10
CA LEU A 21 -54.16 -50.40 15.73
C LEU A 21 -53.73 -50.38 17.21
N ARG A 22 -53.14 -49.26 17.65
CA ARG A 22 -53.63 -48.44 18.79
C ARG A 22 -53.22 -46.98 18.63
N SER A 23 -54.20 -46.10 18.76
CA SER A 23 -54.07 -44.66 18.91
C SER A 23 -53.27 -44.29 20.16
N ALA A 24 -52.40 -43.28 20.07
CA ALA A 24 -52.08 -42.40 21.19
C ALA A 24 -51.44 -41.10 20.65
N LEU A 25 -52.10 -39.98 20.96
CA LEU A 25 -51.54 -38.64 20.95
C LEU A 25 -50.17 -38.64 21.65
N GLY A 26 -49.18 -37.96 21.07
CA GLY A 26 -47.91 -37.73 21.74
C GLY A 26 -47.03 -36.76 20.95
N PHE A 27 -47.14 -35.48 21.30
CA PHE A 27 -46.12 -34.43 21.16
C PHE A 27 -45.12 -34.57 20.00
N VAL A 28 -45.34 -33.77 18.94
CA VAL A 28 -44.24 -33.36 18.06
C VAL A 28 -43.30 -32.51 18.91
N LEU A 29 -42.26 -33.13 19.44
CA LEU A 29 -41.06 -32.46 19.93
C LEU A 29 -40.39 -31.86 18.70
N LEU A 30 -40.72 -30.60 18.42
CA LEU A 30 -39.91 -29.71 17.60
C LEU A 30 -38.57 -29.57 18.33
N VAL A 31 -37.62 -30.43 18.00
CA VAL A 31 -36.22 -30.22 18.32
C VAL A 31 -35.81 -29.03 17.44
N PRO A 32 -35.50 -27.84 17.99
CA PRO A 32 -34.73 -26.91 17.20
C PRO A 32 -33.39 -27.63 17.00
N LEU A 33 -33.09 -28.03 15.76
CA LEU A 33 -31.69 -28.10 15.36
C LEU A 33 -31.16 -26.68 15.57
N LEU A 34 -30.64 -26.41 16.76
CA LEU A 34 -29.54 -25.49 16.92
C LEU A 34 -28.41 -26.11 16.11
N SER A 35 -28.45 -25.87 14.80
CA SER A 35 -27.24 -25.70 14.02
C SER A 35 -26.50 -24.58 14.72
N GLY A 36 -25.63 -24.97 15.66
CA GLY A 36 -24.57 -24.11 16.11
C GLY A 36 -23.83 -23.72 14.86
N ILE A 37 -24.18 -22.56 14.31
CA ILE A 37 -23.20 -21.72 13.66
C ILE A 37 -22.22 -21.48 14.81
N ALA A 38 -21.19 -22.33 14.89
CA ALA A 38 -19.95 -21.88 15.44
C ALA A 38 -19.67 -20.63 14.62
N LEU A 39 -19.95 -19.47 15.21
CA LEU A 39 -19.24 -18.26 14.84
C LEU A 39 -17.79 -18.66 15.11
N THR A 40 -17.13 -19.17 14.07
CA THR A 40 -15.70 -19.02 13.94
C THR A 40 -15.50 -17.53 14.03
N SER A 41 -15.20 -17.07 15.25
CA SER A 41 -14.50 -15.84 15.49
C SER A 41 -13.42 -15.79 14.42
N ALA A 42 -13.60 -14.95 13.42
CA ALA A 42 -12.50 -14.55 12.56
C ALA A 42 -11.47 -13.99 13.54
N GLU A 43 -10.41 -14.76 13.82
CA GLU A 43 -9.23 -14.22 14.47
C GLU A 43 -8.75 -13.12 13.53
N ALA A 44 -9.13 -11.89 13.86
CA ALA A 44 -8.73 -10.70 13.14
C ALA A 44 -7.20 -10.70 13.10
N SER A 45 -6.66 -10.78 11.88
CA SER A 45 -5.24 -10.91 11.55
C SER A 45 -4.34 -10.22 12.57
N SER A 46 -3.44 -10.98 13.19
CA SER A 46 -2.44 -10.46 14.13
C SER A 46 -1.31 -9.68 13.45
N THR A 47 -1.30 -9.63 12.12
CA THR A 47 -0.28 -8.96 11.30
C THR A 47 -0.93 -7.87 10.46
N ARG A 48 -0.36 -6.66 10.50
CA ARG A 48 -0.82 -5.50 9.75
C ARG A 48 0.20 -5.15 8.67
N PRO A 49 -0.23 -4.86 7.43
CA PRO A 49 0.68 -4.34 6.42
C PRO A 49 1.13 -2.93 6.84
N ILE A 50 2.44 -2.70 6.84
CA ILE A 50 3.06 -1.44 7.23
C ILE A 50 4.29 -1.16 6.37
N VAL A 51 4.63 0.10 6.18
CA VAL A 51 6.00 0.52 5.86
C VAL A 51 6.87 0.29 7.09
N LEU A 52 8.14 -0.07 6.88
CA LEU A 52 9.08 -0.26 7.98
C LEU A 52 9.23 1.10 8.71
N PRO A 53 9.04 1.17 10.05
CA PRO A 53 8.96 2.45 10.77
C PRO A 53 10.34 3.09 11.04
N ILE A 54 11.37 2.66 10.32
CA ILE A 54 12.75 3.15 10.35
C ILE A 54 13.25 3.23 8.91
N GLU A 55 14.13 4.18 8.63
CA GLU A 55 14.75 4.34 7.32
C GLU A 55 15.54 3.09 6.90
N SER A 56 15.40 2.71 5.62
CA SER A 56 15.96 1.47 5.07
C SER A 56 17.48 1.41 5.13
N GLU A 57 18.15 2.55 4.97
CA GLU A 57 19.60 2.72 4.97
C GLU A 57 20.20 2.40 6.34
N ALA A 58 19.40 2.51 7.41
CA ALA A 58 19.82 2.17 8.77
C ALA A 58 19.67 0.68 9.11
N LEU A 59 19.05 -0.13 8.24
CA LEU A 59 18.67 -1.53 8.53
C LEU A 59 19.82 -2.43 8.99
N ASP A 60 21.01 -2.25 8.43
CA ASP A 60 22.18 -3.06 8.78
C ASP A 60 22.69 -2.78 10.20
N ASN A 61 22.32 -1.63 10.76
CA ASN A 61 22.70 -1.17 12.09
C ASN A 61 21.53 -1.17 13.08
N VAL A 62 20.36 -1.69 12.69
CA VAL A 62 19.18 -1.79 13.55
C VAL A 62 18.79 -3.24 13.78
N SER A 63 18.60 -3.61 15.04
CA SER A 63 18.25 -4.97 15.46
C SER A 63 17.04 -4.99 16.37
N TRP A 64 16.27 -6.07 16.31
CA TRP A 64 15.12 -6.29 17.18
C TRP A 64 14.93 -7.77 17.45
N THR A 65 14.14 -8.09 18.49
CA THR A 65 13.74 -9.45 18.83
C THR A 65 12.32 -9.40 19.37
N ASP A 66 11.53 -10.45 19.09
CA ASP A 66 10.19 -10.57 19.68
C ASP A 66 10.30 -10.66 21.20
N THR A 67 9.84 -9.60 21.87
CA THR A 67 9.76 -9.53 23.32
C THR A 67 8.36 -9.12 23.74
N PHE A 68 7.35 -9.30 22.89
CA PHE A 68 5.98 -8.94 23.20
C PHE A 68 5.48 -9.73 24.41
N GLY A 69 4.79 -9.05 25.34
CA GLY A 69 4.29 -9.66 26.57
C GLY A 69 5.34 -9.94 27.66
N ALA A 70 6.64 -9.75 27.37
CA ALA A 70 7.73 -9.89 28.33
C ALA A 70 7.58 -8.90 29.50
N GLY A 71 8.12 -9.24 30.66
CA GLY A 71 8.07 -8.38 31.84
C GLY A 71 8.89 -7.10 31.64
N ARG A 72 8.34 -5.96 32.11
CA ARG A 72 9.00 -4.65 32.18
C ARG A 72 8.99 -4.14 33.63
N SER A 73 9.80 -3.13 33.91
CA SER A 73 9.88 -2.50 35.23
C SER A 73 8.50 -2.06 35.74
N GLY A 74 8.25 -2.25 37.04
CA GLY A 74 6.98 -1.92 37.67
C GLY A 74 5.83 -2.91 37.40
N GLY A 75 6.13 -4.16 37.06
CA GLY A 75 5.13 -5.22 36.82
C GLY A 75 4.37 -5.07 35.49
N ARG A 76 4.81 -4.15 34.63
CA ARG A 76 4.24 -3.95 33.28
C ARG A 76 4.62 -5.12 32.37
N ARG A 77 3.87 -5.24 31.27
CA ARG A 77 4.22 -6.11 30.14
C ARG A 77 4.61 -5.24 28.95
N HIS A 78 5.55 -5.74 28.15
CA HIS A 78 5.94 -5.14 26.90
C HIS A 78 4.80 -5.24 25.88
N ARG A 79 4.43 -4.13 25.24
CA ARG A 79 3.26 -4.04 24.35
C ARG A 79 3.64 -3.76 22.89
N GLY A 80 4.93 -3.87 22.57
CA GLY A 80 5.47 -3.55 21.25
C GLY A 80 6.69 -4.39 20.92
N VAL A 81 7.50 -3.85 20.02
CA VAL A 81 8.85 -4.32 19.69
C VAL A 81 9.83 -3.16 19.85
N ASP A 82 11.02 -3.45 20.37
CA ASP A 82 12.10 -2.48 20.48
C ASP A 82 13.07 -2.68 19.31
N MET A 83 13.26 -1.67 18.48
CA MET A 83 14.24 -1.64 17.39
C MET A 83 15.45 -0.83 17.85
N LEU A 84 16.50 -1.53 18.29
CA LEU A 84 17.73 -0.93 18.80
C LEU A 84 18.59 -0.43 17.64
N GLY A 85 18.99 0.83 17.69
CA GLY A 85 19.72 1.50 16.63
C GLY A 85 20.60 2.63 17.15
N GLN A 86 20.93 3.57 16.25
CA GLN A 86 21.65 4.79 16.61
C GLN A 86 20.66 5.94 16.83
N ARG A 87 21.04 6.91 17.66
CA ARG A 87 20.30 8.18 17.73
C ARG A 87 20.26 8.84 16.35
N MET A 88 19.23 9.64 16.11
CA MET A 88 19.01 10.37 14.86
C MET A 88 18.68 9.53 13.62
N VAL A 89 18.51 8.21 13.74
CA VAL A 89 17.91 7.41 12.65
C VAL A 89 16.51 7.95 12.35
N PRO A 90 16.19 8.33 11.10
CA PRO A 90 14.85 8.77 10.75
C PRO A 90 13.81 7.68 11.00
N LEU A 91 12.74 8.08 11.67
CA LEU A 91 11.56 7.26 11.94
C LEU A 91 10.50 7.61 10.91
N LEU A 92 9.95 6.59 10.25
CA LEU A 92 9.00 6.75 9.16
C LEU A 92 7.58 6.41 9.61
N ALA A 93 6.59 7.09 9.07
CA ALA A 93 5.18 6.72 9.21
C ALA A 93 4.96 5.31 8.63
N ALA A 94 4.41 4.42 9.47
CA ALA A 94 4.22 3.01 9.14
C ALA A 94 3.01 2.82 8.21
N VAL A 95 2.11 3.79 8.18
CA VAL A 95 0.87 3.81 7.41
C VAL A 95 0.52 5.25 7.09
N ASP A 96 -0.35 5.42 6.09
CA ASP A 96 -1.07 6.66 5.92
C ASP A 96 -1.98 6.90 7.13
N GLY A 97 -2.08 8.14 7.57
CA GLY A 97 -2.97 8.46 8.68
C GLY A 97 -2.86 9.90 9.15
N VAL A 98 -3.42 10.16 10.32
CA VAL A 98 -3.31 11.44 11.01
C VAL A 98 -2.40 11.30 12.22
N VAL A 99 -1.56 12.31 12.46
CA VAL A 99 -0.82 12.44 13.71
C VAL A 99 -1.82 12.74 14.83
N ALA A 100 -2.30 11.68 15.49
CA ALA A 100 -3.36 11.80 16.48
C ALA A 100 -2.86 12.38 17.81
N ARG A 101 -1.56 12.22 18.12
CA ARG A 101 -0.97 12.76 19.36
C ARG A 101 0.54 12.88 19.26
N ILE A 102 1.07 13.94 19.86
CA ILE A 102 2.48 14.07 20.26
C ILE A 102 2.51 14.33 21.76
N GLY A 103 3.49 13.79 22.47
CA GLY A 103 3.65 14.05 23.89
C GLY A 103 5.02 13.69 24.44
N ASN A 104 5.24 14.04 25.70
CA ASN A 104 6.42 13.68 26.47
C ASN A 104 6.00 13.19 27.87
N ASN A 105 6.61 12.10 28.36
CA ASN A 105 6.46 11.70 29.76
C ASN A 105 7.66 10.87 30.25
N ARG A 106 7.78 10.66 31.56
CA ARG A 106 8.92 9.95 32.18
C ARG A 106 9.14 8.51 31.67
N LEU A 107 8.08 7.81 31.26
CA LEU A 107 8.19 6.44 30.78
C LEU A 107 8.52 6.43 29.29
N SER A 108 7.60 6.96 28.47
CA SER A 108 7.69 6.91 27.02
C SER A 108 8.71 7.88 26.41
N GLY A 109 9.16 8.87 27.17
CA GLY A 109 9.89 10.00 26.62
C GLY A 109 9.03 10.76 25.61
N ASN A 110 9.67 11.35 24.60
CA ASN A 110 8.98 11.85 23.43
C ASN A 110 8.32 10.69 22.70
N HIS A 111 7.06 10.89 22.35
CA HIS A 111 6.28 9.91 21.62
C HIS A 111 5.28 10.57 20.69
N LEU A 112 4.96 9.86 19.62
CA LEU A 112 3.97 10.23 18.64
C LEU A 112 3.06 9.03 18.35
N ARG A 113 1.80 9.32 18.04
CA ARG A 113 0.80 8.32 17.64
C ARG A 113 0.20 8.70 16.30
N ILE A 114 0.23 7.77 15.34
CA ILE A 114 -0.52 7.86 14.09
C ILE A 114 -1.80 7.05 14.24
N GLU A 115 -2.92 7.56 13.73
CA GLU A 115 -4.19 6.87 13.61
C GLU A 115 -4.55 6.75 12.13
N ASP A 116 -4.84 5.54 11.67
CA ASP A 116 -5.19 5.30 10.26
C ASP A 116 -6.71 5.38 10.04
N SER A 117 -7.14 5.22 8.78
CA SER A 117 -8.56 5.28 8.41
C SER A 117 -9.44 4.21 9.08
N ASP A 118 -8.83 3.10 9.52
CA ASP A 118 -9.52 1.99 10.19
C ASP A 118 -9.60 2.18 11.72
N GLY A 119 -9.05 3.28 12.24
CA GLY A 119 -9.00 3.61 13.67
C GLY A 119 -7.94 2.84 14.45
N TRP A 120 -7.03 2.13 13.78
CA TRP A 120 -5.88 1.54 14.44
C TRP A 120 -4.87 2.61 14.78
N THR A 121 -4.07 2.36 15.82
CA THR A 121 -3.04 3.31 16.24
C THR A 121 -1.65 2.71 16.27
N TYR A 122 -0.69 3.52 15.84
CA TYR A 122 0.71 3.19 15.69
C TYR A 122 1.53 4.13 16.57
N HIS A 123 2.23 3.57 17.56
CA HIS A 123 2.90 4.36 18.60
C HIS A 123 4.40 4.30 18.40
N TYR A 124 5.00 5.47 18.35
CA TYR A 124 6.44 5.71 18.25
C TYR A 124 6.91 6.27 19.58
N ILE A 125 7.74 5.54 20.29
CA ILE A 125 8.13 5.83 21.68
C ILE A 125 9.67 5.85 21.76
N HIS A 126 10.21 6.63 22.71
CA HIS A 126 11.64 6.93 22.86
C HIS A 126 12.20 7.78 21.70
N ILE A 127 11.38 8.66 21.13
CA ILE A 127 11.80 9.64 20.12
C ILE A 127 12.90 10.55 20.70
N ASN A 128 13.81 11.03 19.87
CA ASN A 128 14.97 11.84 20.28
C ASN A 128 14.61 13.02 21.18
N ASN A 129 15.44 13.25 22.21
CA ASN A 129 15.44 14.42 23.10
C ASN A 129 16.82 15.10 23.17
N ASP A 130 17.79 14.68 22.35
CA ASP A 130 19.14 15.22 22.39
C ASP A 130 19.43 16.19 21.25
N SER A 131 20.40 17.08 21.48
CA SER A 131 21.05 17.77 20.37
C SER A 131 21.84 16.76 19.50
N PRO A 132 21.89 16.92 18.16
CA PRO A 132 22.64 16.01 17.30
C PRO A 132 24.09 15.80 17.76
N GLY A 133 24.49 14.54 17.91
CA GLY A 133 25.83 14.15 18.37
C GLY A 133 26.06 14.24 19.89
N THR A 134 25.00 14.43 20.67
CA THR A 134 25.06 14.53 22.13
C THR A 134 24.18 13.48 22.83
N ASP A 135 24.10 13.60 24.15
CA ASP A 135 23.29 12.82 25.08
C ASP A 135 22.95 13.77 26.25
N ASP A 136 22.29 14.88 25.89
CA ASP A 136 22.15 16.08 26.73
C ASP A 136 20.73 16.31 27.24
N GLY A 137 19.76 15.51 26.77
CA GLY A 137 18.37 15.51 27.21
C GLY A 137 17.67 16.87 27.09
N ARG A 138 18.17 17.79 26.25
CA ARG A 138 17.65 19.18 26.15
C ARG A 138 16.22 19.27 25.64
N ASN A 139 15.75 18.21 24.99
CA ASN A 139 14.39 18.01 24.53
C ASN A 139 13.92 19.10 23.56
N LEU A 140 14.73 19.36 22.52
CA LEU A 140 14.47 20.32 21.47
C LEU A 140 13.54 19.71 20.40
N PRO A 141 12.30 20.20 20.22
CA PRO A 141 11.34 19.61 19.28
C PRO A 141 11.85 19.49 17.83
N GLU A 142 12.65 20.44 17.38
CA GLU A 142 13.27 20.49 16.04
C GLU A 142 14.27 19.35 15.78
N HIS A 143 14.70 18.66 16.83
CA HIS A 143 15.57 17.48 16.74
C HIS A 143 14.82 16.19 17.12
N ALA A 144 13.59 16.30 17.64
CA ALA A 144 12.74 15.18 17.99
C ALA A 144 11.83 14.78 16.81
N PHE A 145 11.16 15.76 16.21
CA PHE A 145 10.13 15.59 15.19
C PHE A 145 10.55 16.23 13.87
N ALA A 146 10.11 15.65 12.75
CA ALA A 146 10.37 16.26 11.44
C ALA A 146 9.59 17.57 11.28
N PRO A 147 10.05 18.51 10.43
CA PRO A 147 9.35 19.76 10.17
C PRO A 147 7.89 19.54 9.74
N GLY A 148 6.97 20.30 10.32
CA GLY A 148 5.53 20.22 10.00
C GLY A 148 4.78 19.07 10.68
N ILE A 149 5.45 18.25 11.50
CA ILE A 149 4.79 17.18 12.25
C ILE A 149 4.18 17.72 13.54
N GLU A 150 2.86 17.86 13.54
CA GLU A 150 2.07 18.30 14.69
C GLU A 150 0.73 17.55 14.76
N PRO A 151 0.04 17.52 15.93
CA PRO A 151 -1.24 16.85 16.04
C PRO A 151 -2.27 17.38 15.04
N GLY A 152 -2.92 16.47 14.32
CA GLY A 152 -3.91 16.77 13.29
C GLY A 152 -3.37 16.77 11.85
N VAL A 153 -2.06 16.73 11.64
CA VAL A 153 -1.45 16.66 10.32
C VAL A 153 -1.59 15.26 9.72
N LEU A 154 -1.91 15.20 8.43
CA LEU A 154 -1.88 13.98 7.64
C LEU A 154 -0.44 13.59 7.33
N VAL A 155 -0.16 12.30 7.43
CA VAL A 155 1.13 11.71 7.07
C VAL A 155 0.95 10.56 6.12
N GLU A 156 1.89 10.39 5.21
CA GLU A 156 1.95 9.31 4.24
C GLU A 156 2.88 8.20 4.73
N ALA A 157 2.56 6.95 4.46
CA ALA A 157 3.42 5.83 4.79
C ALA A 157 4.80 6.01 4.14
N GLY A 158 5.87 5.93 4.94
CA GLY A 158 7.24 6.21 4.51
C GLY A 158 7.69 7.66 4.71
N GLN A 159 6.80 8.60 5.04
CA GLN A 159 7.19 9.96 5.40
C GLN A 159 8.00 9.96 6.70
N THR A 160 9.11 10.71 6.73
CA THR A 160 9.86 10.96 7.96
C THR A 160 9.02 11.78 8.94
N ILE A 161 8.79 11.24 10.14
CA ILE A 161 7.94 11.87 11.16
C ILE A 161 8.72 12.29 12.41
N ALA A 162 9.82 11.60 12.70
CA ALA A 162 10.60 11.79 13.92
C ALA A 162 12.00 11.21 13.78
N TYR A 163 12.81 11.34 14.83
CA TYR A 163 14.15 10.78 14.90
C TYR A 163 14.29 9.84 16.09
N MET A 164 14.98 8.72 15.91
CA MET A 164 15.25 7.74 16.95
C MET A 164 16.08 8.37 18.07
N GLY A 165 15.76 8.05 19.33
CA GLY A 165 16.60 8.39 20.46
C GLY A 165 16.43 7.38 21.58
N ASP A 166 16.62 7.86 22.81
CA ASP A 166 16.54 7.10 24.05
C ASP A 166 15.75 7.84 25.13
N SER A 167 14.96 8.84 24.75
CA SER A 167 14.23 9.65 25.73
C SER A 167 13.33 8.83 26.66
N GLY A 168 13.10 9.36 27.87
CA GLY A 168 12.21 8.72 28.85
C GLY A 168 12.93 7.65 29.66
N ASN A 169 12.34 6.46 29.77
CA ASN A 169 12.97 5.40 30.56
C ASN A 169 14.04 4.59 29.79
N ALA A 170 14.33 4.95 28.53
CA ALA A 170 15.38 4.35 27.72
C ALA A 170 16.75 5.07 27.87
N GLU A 171 16.79 6.24 28.53
CA GLU A 171 17.93 7.17 28.57
C GLU A 171 19.25 6.53 29.03
N TRP A 172 19.17 5.50 29.86
CA TRP A 172 20.33 4.81 30.42
C TRP A 172 20.47 3.37 29.92
N VAL A 173 19.80 3.04 28.81
CA VAL A 173 19.74 1.69 28.25
C VAL A 173 20.44 1.65 26.90
N ALA A 174 19.78 2.16 25.86
CA ALA A 174 20.28 2.24 24.50
C ALA A 174 19.27 3.04 23.65
N PRO A 175 19.71 3.74 22.59
CA PRO A 175 18.82 4.31 21.58
C PRO A 175 17.99 3.23 20.90
N MET A 176 16.67 3.45 20.84
CA MET A 176 15.74 2.52 20.23
C MET A 176 14.44 3.20 19.81
N LEU A 177 13.78 2.65 18.80
CA LEU A 177 12.35 2.86 18.59
C LEU A 177 11.59 1.79 19.36
N HIS A 178 10.78 2.19 20.35
CA HIS A 178 9.73 1.32 20.86
C HIS A 178 8.47 1.52 19.99
N PHE A 179 8.08 0.48 19.26
CA PHE A 179 6.98 0.53 18.29
C PHE A 179 5.82 -0.36 18.73
N GLU A 180 4.61 0.19 18.78
CA GLU A 180 3.40 -0.57 19.08
C GLU A 180 2.36 -0.43 17.97
N ILE A 181 1.60 -1.50 17.74
CA ILE A 181 0.40 -1.49 16.90
C ILE A 181 -0.79 -1.84 17.80
N ARG A 182 -1.83 -1.01 17.77
CA ARG A 182 -3.02 -1.21 18.60
C ARG A 182 -4.29 -1.18 17.76
N ARG A 183 -5.20 -2.10 18.10
CA ARG A 183 -6.56 -2.17 17.57
C ARG A 183 -7.34 -0.89 17.90
N PRO A 184 -8.47 -0.63 17.21
CA PRO A 184 -9.35 0.50 17.52
C PRO A 184 -9.87 0.51 18.97
N ASP A 185 -9.96 -0.65 19.62
CA ASP A 185 -10.31 -0.78 21.04
C ASP A 185 -9.15 -0.46 22.02
N GLY A 186 -7.98 -0.10 21.49
CA GLY A 186 -6.77 0.22 22.25
C GLY A 186 -5.91 -0.99 22.64
N THR A 187 -6.33 -2.21 22.29
CA THR A 187 -5.59 -3.45 22.58
C THR A 187 -4.36 -3.55 21.70
N ALA A 188 -3.19 -3.67 22.33
CA ALA A 188 -1.93 -3.90 21.62
C ALA A 188 -1.85 -5.32 21.05
N ILE A 189 -1.39 -5.44 19.81
CA ILE A 189 -1.02 -6.69 19.16
C ILE A 189 0.51 -6.81 19.09
N ASN A 190 1.02 -8.03 18.87
CA ASN A 190 2.45 -8.22 18.67
C ASN A 190 2.87 -7.65 17.31
N PRO A 191 3.70 -6.58 17.25
CA PRO A 191 4.06 -5.95 15.99
C PRO A 191 5.19 -6.67 15.25
N THR A 192 5.90 -7.61 15.87
CA THR A 192 7.11 -8.22 15.29
C THR A 192 6.85 -8.86 13.93
N ALA A 193 5.74 -9.59 13.76
CA ALA A 193 5.39 -10.16 12.46
C ALA A 193 5.17 -9.10 11.37
N SER A 194 4.61 -7.94 11.73
CA SER A 194 4.37 -6.83 10.79
C SER A 194 5.68 -6.16 10.37
N VAL A 195 6.60 -6.00 11.33
CA VAL A 195 7.93 -5.43 11.14
C VAL A 195 8.84 -6.37 10.35
N ASP A 196 8.81 -7.67 10.65
CA ASP A 196 9.58 -8.68 9.92
C ASP A 196 9.13 -8.78 8.46
N ALA A 197 7.82 -8.75 8.22
CA ALA A 197 7.27 -8.69 6.87
C ALA A 197 7.72 -7.41 6.13
N ALA A 198 7.74 -6.25 6.80
CA ALA A 198 8.23 -5.01 6.22
C ALA A 198 9.74 -5.05 5.89
N LYS A 199 10.56 -5.61 6.78
CA LYS A 199 12.00 -5.82 6.52
C LYS A 199 12.22 -6.78 5.34
N ALA A 200 11.45 -7.86 5.27
CA ALA A 200 11.53 -8.82 4.20
C ALA A 200 11.19 -8.18 2.84
N ARG A 201 10.17 -7.31 2.79
CA ARG A 201 9.84 -6.51 1.58
C ARG A 201 11.05 -5.70 1.10
N ILE A 202 11.69 -4.93 1.98
CA ILE A 202 12.87 -4.11 1.62
C ILE A 202 14.05 -4.97 1.16
N LYS A 203 14.33 -6.09 1.84
CA LYS A 203 15.39 -7.01 1.41
C LYS A 203 15.10 -7.63 0.05
N ASN A 204 13.85 -7.98 -0.20
CA ASN A 204 13.44 -8.52 -1.50
C ASN A 204 13.57 -7.43 -2.58
N GLU A 205 13.12 -6.20 -2.34
CA GLU A 205 13.32 -5.05 -3.26
C GLU A 205 14.81 -4.79 -3.55
N SER A 206 15.68 -4.83 -2.53
CA SER A 206 17.13 -4.70 -2.69
C SER A 206 17.74 -5.85 -3.48
N LEU A 207 17.29 -7.09 -3.24
CA LEU A 207 17.72 -8.26 -4.00
C LEU A 207 17.27 -8.19 -5.45
N ILE A 208 16.09 -7.63 -5.72
CA ILE A 208 15.62 -7.33 -7.09
C ILE A 208 16.56 -6.32 -7.74
N ARG A 209 16.89 -5.20 -7.09
CA ARG A 209 17.83 -4.18 -7.61
C ARG A 209 19.28 -4.69 -7.78
N SER A 210 19.70 -5.66 -6.97
CA SER A 210 21.07 -6.24 -7.00
C SER A 210 21.18 -7.52 -7.84
N GLY A 211 20.05 -8.07 -8.30
CA GLY A 211 20.00 -9.19 -9.21
C GLY A 211 20.45 -8.79 -10.62
N PRO A 212 20.46 -9.72 -11.59
CA PRO A 212 20.82 -9.39 -12.98
C PRO A 212 19.83 -8.40 -13.65
N TYR A 213 18.75 -8.02 -12.97
CA TYR A 213 17.69 -7.13 -13.45
C TYR A 213 17.73 -5.80 -12.68
N PRO A 214 18.13 -4.67 -13.30
CA PRO A 214 18.21 -3.35 -12.67
C PRO A 214 16.89 -2.76 -12.11
N SER A 215 15.71 -3.33 -12.34
CA SER A 215 14.42 -2.83 -11.83
C SER A 215 13.36 -3.92 -11.60
N GLY A 216 12.31 -3.59 -10.81
CA GLY A 216 11.12 -4.44 -10.63
C GLY A 216 10.35 -4.67 -11.94
N SER A 217 10.30 -3.65 -12.82
CA SER A 217 9.74 -3.76 -14.16
C SER A 217 10.45 -4.77 -15.07
N GLU A 218 11.78 -4.91 -14.97
CA GLU A 218 12.53 -5.92 -15.73
C GLU A 218 12.32 -7.34 -15.17
N LEU A 219 12.21 -7.49 -13.84
CA LEU A 219 11.80 -8.76 -13.23
C LEU A 219 10.38 -9.17 -13.64
N ILE A 220 9.43 -8.23 -13.63
CA ILE A 220 8.06 -8.45 -14.10
C ILE A 220 8.06 -8.83 -15.59
N THR A 221 8.86 -8.14 -16.41
CA THR A 221 9.04 -8.45 -17.84
C THR A 221 9.62 -9.85 -18.05
N ASP A 222 10.61 -10.27 -17.27
CA ASP A 222 11.22 -11.61 -17.32
C ASP A 222 10.26 -12.72 -16.87
N ILE A 223 9.49 -12.47 -15.80
CA ILE A 223 8.41 -13.37 -15.33
C ILE A 223 7.33 -13.53 -16.40
N LEU A 224 6.87 -12.42 -16.99
CA LEU A 224 5.83 -12.41 -18.02
C LEU A 224 6.32 -13.02 -19.35
N THR A 225 7.56 -12.76 -19.76
CA THR A 225 8.15 -13.39 -20.97
C THR A 225 8.38 -14.89 -20.79
N THR A 226 8.77 -15.34 -19.59
CA THR A 226 8.88 -16.77 -19.25
C THR A 226 7.52 -17.47 -19.32
N PHE A 227 6.45 -16.81 -18.86
CA PHE A 227 5.06 -17.31 -18.98
C PHE A 227 4.53 -17.31 -20.41
N ARG A 228 4.98 -16.36 -21.24
CA ARG A 228 4.56 -16.23 -22.64
C ARG A 228 5.34 -17.12 -23.63
N GLY A 229 6.41 -17.81 -23.19
CA GLY A 229 7.36 -18.44 -24.10
C GLY A 229 7.87 -19.86 -23.82
N THR A 230 7.59 -20.51 -22.67
CA THR A 230 8.13 -21.86 -22.43
C THR A 230 7.19 -22.99 -22.88
N PRO A 231 7.66 -23.96 -23.70
CA PRO A 231 6.96 -25.21 -23.94
C PRO A 231 6.82 -25.98 -22.62
N ASN A 232 5.72 -26.72 -22.45
CA ASN A 232 5.36 -27.55 -21.27
C ASN A 232 6.55 -28.31 -20.63
N ASN A 233 7.36 -27.64 -19.80
CA ASN A 233 8.38 -28.26 -18.95
C ASN A 233 7.93 -28.16 -17.48
N PRO A 234 7.54 -29.27 -16.85
CA PRO A 234 7.08 -29.31 -15.45
C PRO A 234 8.12 -28.87 -14.41
N GLU A 235 9.42 -29.03 -14.68
CA GLU A 235 10.49 -28.70 -13.73
C GLU A 235 10.70 -27.19 -13.62
N ALA A 236 10.69 -26.48 -14.75
CA ALA A 236 10.72 -25.03 -14.80
C ALA A 236 9.49 -24.41 -14.11
N ARG A 237 8.31 -25.04 -14.27
CA ARG A 237 7.09 -24.62 -13.55
C ARG A 237 7.20 -24.84 -12.04
N SER A 238 7.85 -25.90 -11.58
CA SER A 238 8.00 -26.18 -10.15
C SER A 238 9.02 -25.27 -9.46
N GLU A 239 10.07 -24.85 -10.16
CA GLU A 239 11.07 -23.91 -9.65
C GLU A 239 10.59 -22.45 -9.68
N VAL A 240 9.77 -22.09 -10.67
CA VAL A 240 9.10 -20.79 -10.70
C VAL A 240 7.93 -20.76 -9.70
N ALA A 241 7.16 -21.85 -9.56
CA ALA A 241 6.11 -21.96 -8.52
C ALA A 241 6.67 -21.89 -7.08
N SER A 242 7.89 -22.39 -6.84
CA SER A 242 8.54 -22.24 -5.53
C SER A 242 9.07 -20.82 -5.28
N ARG A 243 9.34 -20.03 -6.34
CA ARG A 243 9.65 -18.59 -6.28
C ARG A 243 8.40 -17.71 -6.19
N ILE A 244 7.26 -18.18 -6.71
CA ILE A 244 5.92 -17.53 -6.68
C ILE A 244 5.28 -17.57 -5.28
N ALA A 245 5.74 -18.44 -4.38
CA ALA A 245 5.06 -18.75 -3.12
C ALA A 245 5.10 -17.65 -2.02
N THR A 246 5.40 -16.38 -2.30
CA THR A 246 5.61 -15.40 -1.21
C THR A 246 5.13 -13.98 -1.55
N GLU A 247 4.65 -13.30 -0.52
CA GLU A 247 4.23 -11.88 -0.41
C GLU A 247 5.13 -10.84 -1.13
N GLY A 248 6.32 -11.23 -1.61
CA GLY A 248 7.25 -10.38 -2.35
C GLY A 248 6.76 -9.94 -3.73
N ILE A 249 6.04 -10.77 -4.49
CA ILE A 249 5.55 -10.37 -5.84
C ILE A 249 4.46 -9.31 -5.72
N VAL A 250 3.49 -9.51 -4.82
CA VAL A 250 2.42 -8.53 -4.57
C VAL A 250 3.03 -7.21 -4.09
N ALA A 251 4.03 -7.24 -3.21
CA ALA A 251 4.73 -6.05 -2.75
C ALA A 251 5.51 -5.33 -3.87
N SER A 252 6.18 -6.07 -4.77
CA SER A 252 6.86 -5.47 -5.92
C SER A 252 5.88 -4.85 -6.92
N ILE A 253 4.75 -5.51 -7.16
CA ILE A 253 3.69 -4.96 -8.02
C ILE A 253 3.06 -3.72 -7.36
N GLU A 254 2.79 -3.77 -6.05
CA GLU A 254 2.30 -2.64 -5.27
C GLU A 254 3.25 -1.45 -5.39
N HIS A 255 4.56 -1.67 -5.25
CA HIS A 255 5.61 -0.66 -5.41
C HIS A 255 5.52 0.06 -6.77
N GLU A 256 5.39 -0.69 -7.87
CA GLU A 256 5.33 -0.14 -9.22
C GLU A 256 4.07 0.73 -9.44
N VAL A 257 3.00 0.54 -8.67
CA VAL A 257 1.73 1.27 -8.82
C VAL A 257 1.41 2.22 -7.66
N ARG A 258 2.34 2.42 -6.71
CA ARG A 258 2.17 3.38 -5.61
C ARG A 258 1.94 4.80 -6.14
N PRO A 259 1.28 5.67 -5.35
CA PRO A 259 1.05 7.06 -5.75
C PRO A 259 2.31 7.81 -6.15
N ASP A 260 3.45 7.56 -5.50
CA ASP A 260 4.74 8.19 -5.76
C ASP A 260 5.53 7.54 -6.91
N SER A 261 5.01 6.46 -7.51
CA SER A 261 5.70 5.75 -8.57
C SER A 261 5.69 6.54 -9.89
N ARG A 262 6.75 6.34 -10.70
CA ARG A 262 6.84 6.96 -12.02
C ARG A 262 5.67 6.58 -12.93
N LEU A 263 5.20 5.33 -12.84
CA LEU A 263 4.02 4.85 -13.59
C LEU A 263 2.79 5.66 -13.18
N ALA A 264 2.58 5.87 -11.88
CA ALA A 264 1.45 6.63 -11.38
C ALA A 264 1.54 8.12 -11.77
N SER A 265 2.73 8.72 -11.72
CA SER A 265 2.98 10.09 -12.22
C SER A 265 2.62 10.24 -13.70
N ILE A 266 3.09 9.32 -14.55
CA ILE A 266 2.79 9.35 -15.99
C ILE A 266 1.28 9.19 -16.22
N ASN A 267 0.63 8.28 -15.52
CA ASN A 267 -0.82 8.11 -15.61
C ASN A 267 -1.58 9.41 -15.22
N ARG A 268 -1.11 10.10 -14.17
CA ARG A 268 -1.67 11.41 -13.78
C ARG A 268 -1.39 12.50 -14.82
N LEU A 269 -0.24 12.49 -15.51
CA LEU A 269 0.00 13.42 -16.63
C LEU A 269 -1.06 13.27 -17.73
N TYR A 270 -1.43 12.04 -18.10
CA TYR A 270 -2.50 11.81 -19.07
C TYR A 270 -3.84 12.38 -18.60
N SER A 271 -4.16 12.21 -17.32
CA SER A 271 -5.39 12.75 -16.75
C SER A 271 -5.37 14.28 -16.69
N ALA A 272 -4.23 14.88 -16.35
CA ALA A 272 -4.06 16.33 -16.23
C ALA A 272 -4.00 17.05 -17.58
N VAL A 273 -3.43 16.42 -18.61
CA VAL A 273 -3.20 17.04 -19.92
C VAL A 273 -4.26 16.66 -20.94
N PHE A 274 -4.74 15.41 -20.94
CA PHE A 274 -5.65 14.90 -21.98
C PHE A 274 -7.05 14.53 -21.43
N ARG A 275 -7.30 14.71 -20.13
CA ARG A 275 -8.61 14.43 -19.49
C ARG A 275 -9.06 12.98 -19.63
N ARG A 276 -8.10 12.05 -19.80
CA ARG A 276 -8.37 10.62 -20.00
C ARG A 276 -7.25 9.77 -19.39
N PRO A 277 -7.51 8.49 -19.06
CA PRO A 277 -6.42 7.56 -18.76
C PRO A 277 -5.54 7.33 -20.00
N PRO A 278 -4.28 6.94 -19.81
CA PRO A 278 -3.41 6.56 -20.91
C PRO A 278 -3.98 5.36 -21.67
N ASP A 279 -3.68 5.28 -22.97
CA ASP A 279 -3.74 4.01 -23.67
C ASP A 279 -2.54 3.14 -23.29
N TYR A 280 -2.66 1.83 -23.51
CA TYR A 280 -1.63 0.87 -23.11
C TYR A 280 -0.26 1.17 -23.73
N ASN A 281 -0.22 1.50 -25.03
CA ASN A 281 1.04 1.74 -25.73
C ASN A 281 1.69 3.06 -25.28
N GLY A 282 0.87 4.10 -25.05
CA GLY A 282 1.32 5.37 -24.51
C GLY A 282 1.93 5.23 -23.12
N LEU A 283 1.24 4.56 -22.20
CA LEU A 283 1.76 4.31 -20.85
C LEU A 283 3.09 3.57 -20.91
N LYS A 284 3.13 2.45 -21.64
CA LYS A 284 4.34 1.65 -21.83
C LYS A 284 5.50 2.44 -22.42
N TYR A 285 5.23 3.23 -23.46
CA TYR A 285 6.25 4.08 -24.09
C TYR A 285 6.88 5.03 -23.07
N TRP A 286 6.07 5.74 -22.29
CA TRP A 286 6.58 6.71 -21.32
C TRP A 286 7.13 6.10 -20.02
N THR A 287 6.80 4.85 -19.69
CA THR A 287 7.40 4.16 -18.53
C THR A 287 8.69 3.42 -18.86
N GLU A 288 8.90 3.03 -20.12
CA GLU A 288 10.04 2.22 -20.54
C GLU A 288 10.96 2.95 -21.53
N THR A 289 10.55 3.01 -22.80
CA THR A 289 11.48 3.29 -23.92
C THR A 289 11.59 4.78 -24.26
N GLY A 290 10.47 5.50 -24.22
CA GLY A 290 10.34 6.91 -24.59
C GLY A 290 10.78 7.91 -23.52
N ALA A 291 11.05 7.42 -22.30
CA ALA A 291 11.36 8.24 -21.14
C ALA A 291 12.83 8.27 -20.74
N ASN A 292 13.71 7.58 -21.45
CA ASN A 292 15.09 7.36 -21.00
C ASN A 292 15.82 8.69 -20.66
N GLY A 293 16.05 8.90 -19.37
CA GLY A 293 16.69 10.08 -18.81
C GLY A 293 15.82 11.34 -18.69
N LEU A 294 14.55 11.29 -19.11
CA LEU A 294 13.63 12.43 -19.05
C LEU A 294 12.96 12.55 -17.68
N THR A 295 12.82 13.79 -17.20
CA THR A 295 12.01 14.11 -16.03
C THR A 295 10.52 14.04 -16.37
N VAL A 296 9.66 13.93 -15.36
CA VAL A 296 8.20 13.98 -15.53
C VAL A 296 7.77 15.32 -16.14
N ALA A 297 8.42 16.43 -15.76
CA ALA A 297 8.20 17.76 -16.35
C ALA A 297 8.53 17.82 -17.84
N GLN A 298 9.66 17.21 -18.26
CA GLN A 298 10.02 17.15 -19.67
C GLN A 298 9.01 16.32 -20.49
N ILE A 299 8.51 15.23 -19.92
CA ILE A 299 7.43 14.43 -20.54
C ILE A 299 6.15 15.25 -20.67
N ALA A 300 5.79 16.02 -19.63
CA ALA A 300 4.65 16.92 -19.69
C ALA A 300 4.81 17.99 -20.79
N ASP A 301 6.01 18.56 -20.96
CA ASP A 301 6.28 19.48 -22.08
C ASP A 301 6.10 18.79 -23.44
N PHE A 302 6.53 17.53 -23.59
CA PHE A 302 6.26 16.76 -24.80
C PHE A 302 4.76 16.55 -25.05
N PHE A 303 3.97 16.34 -23.99
CA PHE A 303 2.52 16.18 -24.13
C PHE A 303 1.88 17.49 -24.59
N LEU A 304 2.25 18.62 -23.98
CA LEU A 304 1.74 19.95 -24.32
C LEU A 304 2.14 20.40 -25.74
N GLN A 305 3.21 19.83 -26.30
CA GLN A 305 3.66 20.08 -27.68
C GLN A 305 3.14 19.04 -28.69
N SER A 306 2.40 18.03 -28.21
CA SER A 306 1.91 16.95 -29.06
C SER A 306 0.78 17.39 -29.98
N SER A 307 0.65 16.71 -31.11
CA SER A 307 -0.49 16.93 -32.02
C SER A 307 -1.83 16.59 -31.38
N GLU A 308 -1.86 15.67 -30.40
CA GLU A 308 -3.08 15.35 -29.64
C GLU A 308 -3.52 16.56 -28.81
N TYR A 309 -2.59 17.16 -28.05
CA TYR A 309 -2.90 18.34 -27.24
C TYR A 309 -3.40 19.50 -28.09
N GLU A 310 -2.73 19.76 -29.22
CA GLU A 310 -3.13 20.82 -30.15
C GLU A 310 -4.52 20.58 -30.77
N GLN A 311 -4.93 19.32 -30.98
CA GLN A 311 -6.23 18.97 -31.57
C GLN A 311 -7.38 18.98 -30.55
N GLU A 312 -7.13 18.48 -29.33
CA GLU A 312 -8.17 18.30 -28.31
C GLU A 312 -8.35 19.53 -27.42
N ILE A 313 -7.28 20.28 -27.17
CA ILE A 313 -7.28 21.44 -26.25
C ILE A 313 -6.80 22.72 -26.96
N GLY A 314 -5.73 22.62 -27.75
CA GLY A 314 -5.11 23.75 -28.42
C GLY A 314 -4.18 24.57 -27.51
N SER A 315 -3.23 25.28 -28.11
CA SER A 315 -2.36 26.20 -27.37
C SER A 315 -3.17 27.35 -26.75
N GLN A 316 -3.13 27.43 -25.42
CA GLN A 316 -3.84 28.45 -24.63
C GLN A 316 -2.90 29.56 -24.15
N PRO A 317 -3.39 30.78 -23.91
CA PRO A 317 -2.69 31.78 -23.08
C PRO A 317 -2.41 31.25 -21.67
N PHE A 318 -1.42 31.81 -20.96
CA PHE A 318 -1.05 31.32 -19.61
C PHE A 318 -2.21 31.34 -18.62
N THR A 319 -3.06 32.37 -18.65
CA THR A 319 -4.22 32.48 -17.75
C THR A 319 -5.23 31.36 -17.98
N GLU A 320 -5.61 31.11 -19.24
CA GLU A 320 -6.54 30.02 -19.56
C GLU A 320 -5.94 28.66 -19.22
N PHE A 321 -4.64 28.46 -19.50
CA PHE A 321 -3.93 27.23 -19.16
C PHE A 321 -3.94 26.91 -17.66
N ILE A 322 -3.70 27.90 -16.79
CA ILE A 322 -3.72 27.69 -15.34
C ILE A 322 -5.13 27.37 -14.84
N GLU A 323 -6.15 28.12 -15.27
CA GLU A 323 -7.54 27.87 -14.86
C GLU A 323 -8.01 26.48 -15.31
N ASP A 324 -7.73 26.10 -16.55
CA ASP A 324 -8.07 24.79 -17.08
C ASP A 324 -7.35 23.67 -16.31
N LEU A 325 -6.10 23.87 -15.93
CA LEU A 325 -5.34 22.88 -15.16
C LEU A 325 -5.92 22.70 -13.74
N TYR A 326 -6.26 23.79 -13.04
CA TYR A 326 -6.95 23.72 -11.74
C TYR A 326 -8.28 22.97 -11.83
N GLN A 327 -9.08 23.29 -12.86
CA GLN A 327 -10.37 22.65 -13.05
C GLN A 327 -10.23 21.15 -13.37
N GLN A 328 -9.20 20.75 -14.11
CA GLN A 328 -8.97 19.35 -14.49
C GLN A 328 -8.39 18.51 -13.36
N VAL A 329 -7.40 19.05 -12.64
CA VAL A 329 -6.67 18.32 -11.61
C VAL A 329 -7.47 18.31 -10.30
N PHE A 330 -8.05 19.44 -9.91
CA PHE A 330 -8.69 19.60 -8.61
C PHE A 330 -10.22 19.74 -8.67
N GLY A 331 -10.80 19.84 -9.87
CA GLY A 331 -12.25 19.99 -10.02
C GLY A 331 -12.80 21.35 -9.58
N ARG A 332 -11.93 22.35 -9.40
CA ARG A 332 -12.27 23.69 -8.89
C ARG A 332 -11.50 24.78 -9.63
N PRO A 333 -12.00 26.04 -9.67
CA PRO A 333 -11.23 27.17 -10.19
C PRO A 333 -10.00 27.46 -9.31
N ALA A 334 -9.01 28.13 -9.88
CA ALA A 334 -7.87 28.63 -9.12
C ALA A 334 -8.31 29.70 -8.12
N ASP A 335 -7.68 29.74 -6.95
CA ASP A 335 -7.82 30.91 -6.09
C ASP A 335 -7.02 32.09 -6.67
N PRO A 336 -7.44 33.35 -6.43
CA PRO A 336 -6.81 34.52 -7.07
C PRO A 336 -5.30 34.64 -6.79
N ASP A 337 -4.86 34.30 -5.57
CA ASP A 337 -3.47 34.42 -5.16
C ASP A 337 -2.61 33.31 -5.80
N GLY A 338 -3.12 32.07 -5.81
CA GLY A 338 -2.51 30.93 -6.49
C GLY A 338 -2.40 31.15 -7.99
N SER A 339 -3.46 31.63 -8.64
CA SER A 339 -3.45 31.97 -10.08
C SER A 339 -2.39 33.03 -10.39
N ALA A 340 -2.34 34.12 -9.60
CA ALA A 340 -1.34 35.18 -9.75
C ALA A 340 0.10 34.67 -9.56
N TYR A 341 0.33 33.77 -8.60
CA TYR A 341 1.64 33.17 -8.35
C TYR A 341 2.14 32.37 -9.57
N TRP A 342 1.31 31.49 -10.14
CA TRP A 342 1.71 30.68 -11.29
C TRP A 342 1.92 31.51 -12.55
N LEU A 343 1.10 32.55 -12.74
CA LEU A 343 1.24 33.49 -13.85
C LEU A 343 2.56 34.23 -13.80
N ASP A 344 2.95 34.76 -12.64
CA ASP A 344 4.24 35.45 -12.47
C ASP A 344 5.42 34.53 -12.81
N LEU A 345 5.39 33.27 -12.37
CA LEU A 345 6.46 32.31 -12.67
C LEU A 345 6.55 31.97 -14.18
N LEU A 346 5.42 31.87 -14.87
CA LEU A 346 5.38 31.62 -16.31
C LEU A 346 5.81 32.84 -17.12
N GLU A 347 5.34 34.03 -16.78
CA GLU A 347 5.68 35.29 -17.45
C GLU A 347 7.16 35.63 -17.31
N ASN A 348 7.73 35.38 -16.13
CA ASN A 348 9.16 35.56 -15.86
C ASN A 348 10.03 34.39 -16.35
N GLN A 349 9.43 33.36 -16.98
CA GLN A 349 10.12 32.16 -17.47
C GLN A 349 10.92 31.42 -16.38
N ALA A 350 10.49 31.54 -15.12
CA ALA A 350 11.10 30.85 -13.98
C ALA A 350 10.75 29.35 -13.97
N VAL A 351 9.60 28.99 -14.56
CA VAL A 351 9.13 27.61 -14.74
C VAL A 351 8.55 27.43 -16.14
N SER A 352 8.60 26.21 -16.66
CA SER A 352 7.87 25.82 -17.88
C SER A 352 6.41 25.44 -17.58
N ARG A 353 5.59 25.29 -18.62
CA ARG A 353 4.25 24.70 -18.46
C ARG A 353 4.34 23.23 -18.02
N GLY A 354 5.30 22.47 -18.54
CA GLY A 354 5.55 21.09 -18.13
C GLY A 354 5.91 20.96 -16.65
N ASP A 355 6.69 21.91 -16.11
CA ASP A 355 7.00 21.95 -14.67
C ASP A 355 5.73 22.11 -13.82
N ILE A 356 4.85 23.03 -14.20
CA ILE A 356 3.58 23.25 -13.48
C ILE A 356 2.68 22.01 -13.59
N VAL A 357 2.54 21.42 -14.78
CA VAL A 357 1.74 20.20 -14.96
C VAL A 357 2.28 19.06 -14.10
N ALA A 358 3.60 18.84 -14.08
CA ALA A 358 4.21 17.79 -13.27
C ALA A 358 4.00 18.05 -11.77
N LEU A 359 4.14 19.30 -11.31
CA LEU A 359 3.88 19.67 -9.91
C LEU A 359 2.43 19.44 -9.51
N PHE A 360 1.48 19.78 -10.39
CA PHE A 360 0.05 19.55 -10.13
C PHE A 360 -0.28 18.07 -10.16
N ALA A 361 0.24 17.36 -11.17
CA ALA A 361 0.04 15.93 -11.34
C ALA A 361 0.58 15.12 -10.16
N ASP A 362 1.70 15.54 -9.57
CA ASP A 362 2.29 14.86 -8.41
C ASP A 362 1.99 15.54 -7.08
N SER A 363 1.07 16.52 -7.06
CA SER A 363 0.59 17.10 -5.81
C SER A 363 -0.11 16.04 -4.95
N THR A 364 0.07 16.11 -3.62
CA THR A 364 -0.62 15.21 -2.68
C THR A 364 -2.14 15.20 -2.88
N GLU A 365 -2.75 16.35 -3.20
CA GLU A 365 -4.18 16.45 -3.48
C GLU A 365 -4.57 15.58 -4.69
N PHE A 366 -3.85 15.70 -5.82
CA PHE A 366 -4.18 14.92 -7.01
C PHE A 366 -3.81 13.44 -6.89
N GLN A 367 -2.70 13.13 -6.24
CA GLN A 367 -2.34 11.75 -5.91
C GLN A 367 -3.46 11.06 -5.13
N ASN A 368 -4.05 11.75 -4.14
CA ASN A 368 -5.17 11.20 -3.37
C ASN A 368 -6.46 11.07 -4.18
N LEU A 369 -6.76 12.05 -5.04
CA LEU A 369 -7.92 12.02 -5.92
C LEU A 369 -7.86 10.86 -6.93
N THR A 370 -6.67 10.54 -7.46
CA THR A 370 -6.52 9.53 -8.49
C THR A 370 -5.99 8.19 -8.01
N ARG A 371 -5.49 8.08 -6.77
CA ARG A 371 -4.78 6.91 -6.19
C ARG A 371 -5.27 5.57 -6.73
N HIS A 372 -6.53 5.23 -6.45
CA HIS A 372 -7.08 3.93 -6.80
C HIS A 372 -7.31 3.76 -8.30
N ARG A 373 -7.71 4.81 -9.02
CA ARG A 373 -7.81 4.75 -10.48
C ARG A 373 -6.44 4.53 -11.12
N SER A 374 -5.42 5.21 -10.59
CA SER A 374 -4.05 5.09 -11.05
C SER A 374 -3.49 3.68 -10.80
N GLU A 375 -3.75 3.12 -9.61
CA GLU A 375 -3.43 1.73 -9.26
C GLU A 375 -4.07 0.75 -10.27
N ILE A 376 -5.38 0.85 -10.54
CA ILE A 376 -6.10 -0.07 -11.43
C ILE A 376 -5.58 -0.01 -12.88
N VAL A 377 -5.37 1.19 -13.40
CA VAL A 377 -4.82 1.36 -14.75
C VAL A 377 -3.40 0.77 -14.84
N GLY A 378 -2.57 1.02 -13.82
CA GLY A 378 -1.21 0.47 -13.74
C GLY A 378 -1.19 -1.04 -13.66
N LEU A 379 -2.03 -1.64 -12.81
CA LEU A 379 -2.14 -3.08 -12.65
C LEU A 379 -2.61 -3.77 -13.92
N THR A 380 -3.58 -3.20 -14.62
CA THR A 380 -4.07 -3.76 -15.87
C THR A 380 -2.98 -3.72 -16.95
N ALA A 381 -2.24 -2.62 -17.02
CA ALA A 381 -1.10 -2.50 -17.94
C ALA A 381 0.04 -3.47 -17.59
N LEU A 382 0.35 -3.65 -16.31
CA LEU A 382 1.45 -4.52 -15.87
C LEU A 382 1.11 -6.01 -15.96
N LEU A 383 -0.10 -6.41 -15.54
CA LEU A 383 -0.46 -7.80 -15.34
C LEU A 383 -1.18 -8.41 -16.55
N GLU A 384 -1.98 -7.59 -17.25
CA GLU A 384 -2.78 -8.04 -18.38
C GLU A 384 -2.27 -7.52 -19.73
N ASP A 385 -1.30 -6.58 -19.71
CA ASP A 385 -0.66 -5.94 -20.86
C ASP A 385 -1.66 -5.44 -21.93
N ARG A 386 -2.72 -4.83 -21.39
CA ARG A 386 -3.78 -4.13 -22.11
C ARG A 386 -4.21 -2.87 -21.37
N GLN A 387 -5.04 -2.07 -22.03
CA GLN A 387 -5.70 -0.92 -21.40
C GLN A 387 -6.92 -1.41 -20.60
N ALA A 388 -7.13 -0.82 -19.42
CA ALA A 388 -8.37 -0.98 -18.67
C ALA A 388 -9.51 -0.24 -19.35
N THR A 389 -10.68 -0.87 -19.46
CA THR A 389 -11.89 -0.21 -19.95
C THR A 389 -12.44 0.75 -18.89
N GLN A 390 -13.27 1.70 -19.32
CA GLN A 390 -13.88 2.66 -18.39
C GLN A 390 -14.70 1.97 -17.29
N ASP A 391 -15.47 0.94 -17.64
CA ASP A 391 -16.28 0.15 -16.71
C ASP A 391 -15.39 -0.61 -15.68
N GLU A 392 -14.25 -1.14 -16.12
CA GLU A 392 -13.28 -1.79 -15.23
C GLU A 392 -12.64 -0.79 -14.27
N ILE A 393 -12.22 0.38 -14.78
CA ILE A 393 -11.65 1.44 -13.95
C ILE A 393 -12.67 1.84 -12.87
N GLU A 394 -13.93 2.07 -13.22
CA GLU A 394 -14.97 2.46 -12.27
C GLU A 394 -15.27 1.35 -11.26
N SER A 395 -15.52 0.13 -11.74
CA SER A 395 -15.90 -1.01 -10.90
C SER A 395 -14.77 -1.42 -9.94
N TRP A 396 -13.54 -1.54 -10.43
CA TRP A 396 -12.42 -2.00 -9.61
C TRP A 396 -11.87 -0.89 -8.71
N THR A 397 -12.03 0.39 -9.08
CA THR A 397 -11.75 1.50 -8.16
C THR A 397 -12.69 1.46 -6.96
N LEU A 398 -13.99 1.24 -7.18
CA LEU A 398 -14.97 1.11 -6.09
C LEU A 398 -14.66 -0.10 -5.19
N GLN A 399 -14.26 -1.22 -5.80
CA GLN A 399 -13.81 -2.39 -5.05
C GLN A 399 -12.55 -2.07 -4.22
N ARG A 400 -11.57 -1.40 -4.81
CA ARG A 400 -10.30 -1.01 -4.16
C ARG A 400 -10.49 -0.04 -3.00
N GLN A 401 -11.50 0.84 -3.06
CA GLN A 401 -11.86 1.72 -1.94
C GLN A 401 -12.36 0.96 -0.71
N ASN A 402 -12.90 -0.26 -0.90
CA ASN A 402 -13.49 -1.07 0.17
C ASN A 402 -12.59 -2.25 0.61
N HIS A 403 -11.42 -2.41 -0.02
CA HIS A 403 -10.53 -3.55 0.19
C HIS A 403 -9.06 -3.14 0.18
N THR A 404 -8.22 -3.91 0.87
CA THR A 404 -6.76 -3.72 0.81
C THR A 404 -6.24 -4.01 -0.61
N PHE A 405 -5.07 -3.47 -0.94
CA PHE A 405 -4.40 -3.74 -2.20
C PHE A 405 -4.28 -5.24 -2.47
N ASP A 406 -3.78 -6.00 -1.48
CA ASP A 406 -3.62 -7.46 -1.56
C ASP A 406 -4.94 -8.19 -1.89
N VAL A 407 -6.05 -7.82 -1.25
CA VAL A 407 -7.36 -8.44 -1.51
C VAL A 407 -7.81 -8.14 -2.94
N MET A 408 -7.71 -6.89 -3.38
CA MET A 408 -8.10 -6.50 -4.74
C MET A 408 -7.20 -7.17 -5.79
N ALA A 409 -5.87 -7.13 -5.61
CA ALA A 409 -4.88 -7.78 -6.46
C ALA A 409 -5.19 -9.27 -6.67
N LYS A 410 -5.49 -10.01 -5.60
CA LYS A 410 -5.85 -11.44 -5.64
C LYS A 410 -7.18 -11.69 -6.31
N THR A 411 -8.22 -10.95 -5.90
CA THR A 411 -9.60 -11.20 -6.37
C THR A 411 -9.85 -10.76 -7.80
N THR A 412 -9.16 -9.72 -8.26
CA THR A 412 -9.37 -9.11 -9.58
C THR A 412 -8.37 -9.59 -10.60
N PHE A 413 -7.08 -9.66 -10.24
CA PHE A 413 -5.99 -9.99 -11.17
C PHE A 413 -5.42 -11.41 -10.98
N GLY A 414 -5.93 -12.18 -10.02
CA GLY A 414 -5.53 -13.57 -9.80
C GLY A 414 -4.12 -13.76 -9.25
N LEU A 415 -3.59 -12.72 -8.58
CA LEU A 415 -2.28 -12.73 -7.91
C LEU A 415 -2.21 -13.62 -6.68
#